data_AF-A0A7R9K273-F1
#
_entry.id   AF-A0A7R9K273-F1
#
_cell.length_a   1.000
_cell.length_b   1.000
_cell.length_c   1.000
_cell.angle_alpha   90.00
_cell.angle_beta   90.00
_cell.angle_gamma   90.00
#
_symmetry.space_group_name_H-M   'P 1'
#
loop_
_entity.id
_entity.type
_entity.pdbx_description
1 polymer ?
#
loop_
_entity_poly.entity_id
_entity_poly.type
_entity_poly.pdbx_seq_one_letter_code
_entity_poly.pdbx_strand_id
1 'polypeptide(L)'
;KDVYDYFRAVLKSNEKSERALELTKDALDLNPANYTVWQYRYGIFGHLHTIIPLFKKIYIRVSCLSSAPDLNSAGFQPNLHQVTQILGYTTWRREILKHLDKDLYEELNYVKQIAEDNPKNYQVWHHRGVIVNWLQEPSQELQVTRMSLNQDAKNYHAWQHRQWVLRKFKLLIHHEKGLSRNERVIEFCEELYTSGIRSPYLLGFLVDIYGSMEKGGGDKPHTFQKALEICDALAKEHDTIRREYWNFIACNIAQQMNTSNGEEFLGASRPSELVMETS
;
A
#
# COMPACT_ATOMS: atom_id res chain seq x y z
N LYS A 1 20.03 -28.20 -29.96
CA LYS A 1 20.72 -27.44 -31.03
C LYS A 1 19.69 -26.84 -31.99
N ASP A 2 18.80 -27.67 -32.53
CA ASP A 2 17.80 -27.30 -33.52
C ASP A 2 16.92 -26.06 -33.18
N VAL A 3 16.32 -26.02 -31.99
CA VAL A 3 15.40 -24.94 -31.57
C VAL A 3 16.03 -23.55 -31.60
N TYR A 4 17.28 -23.40 -31.14
CA TYR A 4 17.96 -22.10 -31.13
C TYR A 4 18.49 -21.68 -32.50
N ASP A 5 18.73 -22.64 -33.39
CA ASP A 5 19.13 -22.35 -34.77
C ASP A 5 17.92 -21.81 -35.57
N TYR A 6 16.75 -22.42 -35.40
CA TYR A 6 15.48 -21.87 -35.91
C TYR A 6 15.12 -20.53 -35.24
N PHE A 7 15.33 -20.37 -33.93
CA PHE A 7 15.05 -19.11 -33.23
C PHE A 7 15.88 -17.95 -33.80
N ARG A 8 17.18 -18.18 -34.06
CA ARG A 8 18.04 -17.15 -34.68
C ARG A 8 17.60 -16.83 -36.11
N ALA A 9 17.11 -17.81 -36.87
CA ALA A 9 16.58 -17.59 -38.20
C ALA A 9 15.33 -16.69 -38.20
N VAL A 10 14.34 -16.98 -37.34
CA VAL A 10 13.12 -16.15 -37.23
C VAL A 10 13.43 -14.76 -36.66
N LEU A 11 14.36 -14.67 -35.70
CA LEU A 11 14.81 -13.41 -35.13
C LEU A 11 15.45 -12.52 -36.20
N LYS A 12 16.31 -13.09 -37.06
CA LYS A 12 16.97 -12.38 -38.17
C LYS A 12 16.00 -11.93 -39.25
N SER A 13 14.97 -12.72 -39.57
CA SER A 13 13.92 -12.34 -40.52
C SER A 13 12.84 -11.43 -39.93
N ASN A 14 12.92 -11.14 -38.62
CA ASN A 14 11.90 -10.43 -37.84
C ASN A 14 10.48 -10.98 -38.03
N GLU A 15 10.38 -12.30 -38.19
CA GLU A 15 9.11 -12.95 -38.46
C GLU A 15 8.16 -12.93 -37.25
N LYS A 16 7.01 -12.29 -37.40
CA LYS A 16 5.97 -12.22 -36.37
C LYS A 16 4.79 -13.10 -36.78
N SER A 17 4.91 -14.40 -36.54
CA SER A 17 3.93 -15.43 -36.93
C SER A 17 3.57 -16.35 -35.75
N GLU A 18 2.43 -17.03 -35.83
CA GLU A 18 2.00 -17.97 -34.78
C GLU A 18 3.01 -19.12 -34.60
N ARG A 19 3.68 -19.55 -35.69
CA ARG A 19 4.75 -20.56 -35.61
C ARG A 19 6.00 -20.04 -34.89
N ALA A 20 6.36 -18.77 -35.08
CA ALA A 20 7.46 -18.16 -34.35
C ALA A 20 7.11 -18.03 -32.86
N LEU A 21 5.82 -17.82 -32.54
CA LEU A 21 5.35 -17.82 -31.17
C LEU A 21 5.47 -19.21 -30.52
N GLU A 22 5.05 -20.29 -31.16
CA GLU A 22 5.25 -21.65 -30.63
C GLU A 22 6.75 -21.99 -30.50
N LEU A 23 7.58 -21.62 -31.48
CA LEU A 23 9.02 -21.83 -31.40
C LEU A 23 9.68 -21.14 -30.17
N THR A 24 9.19 -19.95 -29.79
CA THR A 24 9.70 -19.29 -28.57
C THR A 24 9.30 -20.02 -27.29
N LYS A 25 8.25 -20.84 -27.29
CA LYS A 25 7.89 -21.69 -26.14
C LYS A 25 8.94 -22.79 -25.96
N ASP A 26 9.24 -23.52 -27.03
CA ASP A 26 10.25 -24.58 -27.01
C ASP A 26 11.64 -24.03 -26.63
N ALA A 27 11.98 -22.82 -27.09
CA ALA A 27 13.23 -22.17 -26.72
C ALA A 27 13.29 -21.78 -25.23
N LEU A 28 12.16 -21.40 -24.64
CA LEU A 28 12.05 -21.07 -23.22
C LEU A 28 12.02 -22.31 -22.33
N ASP A 29 11.44 -23.42 -22.80
CA ASP A 29 11.50 -24.70 -22.08
C ASP A 29 12.95 -25.20 -21.95
N LEU A 30 13.81 -24.89 -22.94
CA LEU A 30 15.24 -25.23 -22.90
C LEU A 30 16.07 -24.26 -22.05
N ASN A 31 15.77 -22.96 -22.07
CA ASN A 31 16.45 -21.96 -21.23
C ASN A 31 15.51 -20.78 -20.89
N PRO A 32 14.79 -20.88 -19.76
CA PRO A 32 13.84 -19.85 -19.33
C PRO A 32 14.48 -18.50 -19.01
N ALA A 33 15.79 -18.45 -18.75
CA ALA A 33 16.53 -17.23 -18.42
C ALA A 33 16.93 -16.40 -19.65
N ASN A 34 16.65 -16.88 -20.87
CA ASN A 34 17.03 -16.18 -22.10
C ASN A 34 16.13 -14.95 -22.37
N TYR A 35 16.58 -13.78 -21.94
CA TYR A 35 15.82 -12.53 -22.06
C TYR A 35 15.49 -12.15 -23.52
N THR A 36 16.35 -12.50 -24.48
CA THR A 36 16.15 -12.18 -25.90
C THR A 36 14.95 -12.94 -26.46
N VAL A 37 14.74 -14.19 -26.03
CA VAL A 37 13.57 -14.99 -26.43
C VAL A 37 12.29 -14.38 -25.85
N TRP A 38 12.31 -13.95 -24.57
CA TRP A 38 11.16 -13.28 -23.94
C TRP A 38 10.79 -11.96 -24.60
N GLN A 39 11.77 -11.10 -24.87
CA GLN A 39 11.53 -9.81 -25.53
C GLN A 39 10.96 -10.02 -26.94
N TYR A 40 11.50 -10.99 -27.68
CA TYR A 40 11.02 -11.31 -29.01
C TYR A 40 9.61 -11.90 -29.01
N ARG A 41 9.32 -12.81 -28.06
CA ARG A 41 7.98 -13.39 -27.81
C ARG A 41 6.95 -12.31 -27.49
N TYR A 42 7.29 -11.35 -26.64
CA TYR A 42 6.43 -10.19 -26.34
C TYR A 42 6.15 -9.36 -27.60
N GLY A 43 7.17 -9.11 -28.42
CA GLY A 43 7.02 -8.40 -29.70
C GLY A 43 6.15 -9.16 -30.72
N ILE A 44 6.21 -10.50 -30.74
CA ILE A 44 5.32 -11.33 -31.57
C ILE A 44 3.88 -11.23 -31.08
N PHE A 45 3.66 -11.34 -29.76
CA PHE A 45 2.32 -11.19 -29.19
C PHE A 45 1.69 -9.83 -29.50
N GLY A 46 2.46 -8.74 -29.38
CA GLY A 46 1.97 -7.40 -29.70
C GLY A 46 1.62 -7.20 -31.18
N HIS A 47 2.30 -7.93 -32.09
CA HIS A 47 2.07 -7.84 -33.53
C HIS A 47 0.91 -8.72 -34.02
N LEU A 48 0.80 -9.95 -33.50
CA LEU A 48 -0.24 -10.90 -33.90
C LEU A 48 -1.60 -10.62 -33.25
N HIS A 49 -1.59 -9.96 -32.09
CA HIS A 49 -2.79 -9.66 -31.35
C HIS A 49 -2.88 -8.16 -31.09
N THR A 50 -3.59 -7.46 -31.97
CA THR A 50 -4.13 -6.12 -31.72
C THR A 50 -5.07 -6.17 -30.52
N ILE A 51 -4.48 -6.05 -29.33
CA ILE A 51 -4.96 -5.65 -27.99
C ILE A 51 -6.24 -6.26 -27.37
N ILE A 52 -7.16 -6.89 -28.09
CA ILE A 52 -8.49 -7.21 -27.51
C ILE A 52 -8.80 -8.73 -27.37
N PRO A 53 -8.33 -9.67 -28.22
CA PRO A 53 -8.78 -11.07 -28.12
C PRO A 53 -8.05 -11.96 -27.10
N LEU A 54 -6.80 -11.63 -26.68
CA LEU A 54 -6.07 -12.41 -25.65
C LEU A 54 -6.75 -12.35 -24.27
N PHE A 55 -7.55 -11.31 -24.04
CA PHE A 55 -8.41 -11.12 -22.87
C PHE A 55 -9.41 -12.26 -22.67
N LYS A 56 -9.97 -12.80 -23.76
CA LYS A 56 -10.89 -13.96 -23.71
C LYS A 56 -10.17 -15.29 -23.50
N LYS A 57 -8.94 -15.44 -24.00
CA LYS A 57 -8.20 -16.73 -23.96
C LYS A 57 -7.52 -17.00 -22.61
N ILE A 58 -7.02 -15.97 -21.92
CA ILE A 58 -6.39 -16.15 -20.60
C ILE A 58 -7.44 -16.40 -19.51
N TYR A 59 -8.61 -15.74 -19.60
CA TYR A 59 -9.75 -15.94 -18.68
C TYR A 59 -10.22 -17.42 -18.66
N ILE A 60 -10.25 -18.09 -19.80
CA ILE A 60 -10.62 -19.52 -19.91
C ILE A 60 -9.51 -20.46 -19.37
N ARG A 61 -8.26 -20.02 -19.31
CA ARG A 61 -7.14 -20.88 -18.87
C ARG A 61 -6.96 -20.90 -17.36
N VAL A 62 -7.31 -19.82 -16.66
CA VAL A 62 -7.26 -19.75 -15.18
C VAL A 62 -8.34 -20.62 -14.54
N SER A 63 -9.50 -20.79 -15.18
CA SER A 63 -10.54 -21.74 -14.75
C SER A 63 -10.11 -23.22 -14.82
N CYS A 64 -8.99 -23.54 -15.47
CA CYS A 64 -8.47 -24.92 -15.56
C CYS A 64 -7.34 -25.23 -14.58
N LEU A 65 -6.77 -24.24 -13.87
CA LEU A 65 -5.61 -24.43 -12.97
C LEU A 65 -6.00 -24.83 -11.53
N SER A 66 -7.29 -24.93 -11.22
CA SER A 66 -7.81 -25.43 -9.93
C SER A 66 -7.58 -26.94 -9.69
N SER A 67 -6.76 -27.61 -10.52
CA SER A 67 -6.71 -29.07 -10.59
C SER A 67 -5.29 -29.67 -10.67
N ALA A 68 -4.26 -29.06 -10.06
CA ALA A 68 -2.93 -29.70 -10.03
C ALA A 68 -2.18 -29.47 -8.69
N PRO A 69 -1.70 -30.55 -8.03
CA PRO A 69 -0.97 -30.49 -6.76
C PRO A 69 0.56 -30.34 -6.98
N ASP A 70 1.23 -29.89 -5.91
CA ASP A 70 2.68 -29.96 -5.63
C ASP A 70 3.63 -28.92 -6.24
N LEU A 71 3.96 -27.89 -5.43
CA LEU A 71 5.22 -27.12 -5.53
C LEU A 71 5.70 -26.70 -4.13
N ASN A 72 6.42 -27.60 -3.45
CA ASN A 72 7.22 -27.29 -2.25
C ASN A 72 8.59 -27.97 -2.37
N SER A 73 9.55 -27.32 -3.02
CA SER A 73 10.99 -27.59 -2.75
C SER A 73 11.89 -26.52 -3.38
N ALA A 74 12.86 -26.07 -2.58
CA ALA A 74 14.03 -25.22 -2.88
C ALA A 74 13.85 -23.70 -2.70
N GLY A 75 14.40 -23.21 -1.59
CA GLY A 75 14.30 -21.83 -1.11
C GLY A 75 15.17 -20.79 -1.83
N PHE A 76 14.52 -19.64 -2.02
CA PHE A 76 14.96 -18.24 -2.00
C PHE A 76 15.98 -17.67 -3.02
N GLN A 77 15.48 -16.80 -3.90
CA GLN A 77 16.10 -15.52 -4.31
C GLN A 77 15.00 -14.49 -4.68
N PRO A 78 15.20 -13.18 -4.44
CA PRO A 78 14.13 -12.17 -4.36
C PRO A 78 13.49 -11.86 -5.72
N ASN A 79 12.16 -11.83 -5.71
CA ASN A 79 11.34 -11.95 -6.90
C ASN A 79 11.12 -10.62 -7.64
N LEU A 80 12.00 -10.32 -8.60
CA LEU A 80 11.65 -9.39 -9.69
C LEU A 80 10.42 -9.88 -10.47
N HIS A 81 10.20 -11.21 -10.53
CA HIS A 81 8.99 -11.84 -11.07
C HIS A 81 7.71 -11.55 -10.27
N GLN A 82 7.77 -11.47 -8.94
CA GLN A 82 6.62 -11.09 -8.09
C GLN A 82 6.38 -9.58 -8.18
N VAL A 83 7.44 -8.75 -8.17
CA VAL A 83 7.29 -7.29 -8.33
C VAL A 83 6.67 -6.96 -9.71
N THR A 84 7.08 -7.67 -10.78
CA THR A 84 6.57 -7.44 -12.14
C THR A 84 5.21 -8.12 -12.39
N GLN A 85 4.95 -9.31 -11.82
CA GLN A 85 3.64 -9.96 -11.94
C GLN A 85 2.55 -9.21 -11.19
N ILE A 86 2.82 -8.69 -9.99
CA ILE A 86 1.75 -8.12 -9.17
C ILE A 86 1.47 -6.65 -9.61
N LEU A 87 2.49 -5.86 -9.99
CA LEU A 87 2.30 -4.47 -10.48
C LEU A 87 1.57 -4.45 -11.83
N GLY A 88 1.89 -5.43 -12.69
CA GLY A 88 1.11 -5.72 -13.88
C GLY A 88 -0.31 -6.10 -13.49
N TYR A 89 -0.51 -7.15 -12.71
CA TYR A 89 -1.83 -7.74 -12.44
C TYR A 89 -2.85 -6.74 -11.91
N THR A 90 -2.50 -5.90 -10.93
CA THR A 90 -3.47 -4.92 -10.41
C THR A 90 -3.79 -3.83 -11.44
N THR A 91 -2.81 -3.41 -12.25
CA THR A 91 -3.00 -2.44 -13.33
C THR A 91 -3.85 -3.01 -14.46
N TRP A 92 -3.59 -4.26 -14.87
CA TRP A 92 -4.41 -4.97 -15.84
C TRP A 92 -5.83 -5.20 -15.31
N ARG A 93 -5.99 -5.66 -14.06
CA ARG A 93 -7.28 -5.89 -13.41
C ARG A 93 -8.13 -4.62 -13.41
N ARG A 94 -7.53 -3.47 -13.13
CA ARG A 94 -8.19 -2.16 -13.20
C ARG A 94 -8.73 -1.83 -14.59
N GLU A 95 -7.96 -2.10 -15.65
CA GLU A 95 -8.42 -1.89 -17.03
C GLU A 95 -9.50 -2.89 -17.46
N ILE A 96 -9.46 -4.13 -16.95
CA ILE A 96 -10.52 -5.14 -17.11
C ILE A 96 -11.83 -4.63 -16.51
N LEU A 97 -11.78 -4.17 -15.26
CA LEU A 97 -12.97 -3.72 -14.53
C LEU A 97 -13.68 -2.58 -15.27
N LYS A 98 -12.90 -1.63 -15.81
CA LYS A 98 -13.43 -0.53 -16.63
C LYS A 98 -14.03 -1.02 -17.95
N HIS A 99 -13.32 -1.87 -18.70
CA HIS A 99 -13.78 -2.34 -20.01
C HIS A 99 -15.03 -3.21 -19.93
N LEU A 100 -15.14 -4.01 -18.87
CA LEU A 100 -16.26 -4.92 -18.67
C LEU A 100 -17.43 -4.28 -17.90
N ASP A 101 -17.31 -2.99 -17.55
CA ASP A 101 -18.29 -2.24 -16.74
C ASP A 101 -18.76 -3.04 -15.51
N LYS A 102 -17.78 -3.59 -14.78
CA LYS A 102 -18.04 -4.46 -13.63
C LYS A 102 -18.43 -3.65 -12.40
N ASP A 103 -19.28 -4.24 -11.58
CA ASP A 103 -19.60 -3.69 -10.28
C ASP A 103 -18.35 -3.64 -9.39
N LEU A 104 -17.95 -2.42 -9.03
CA LEU A 104 -16.79 -2.17 -8.19
C LEU A 104 -17.03 -2.56 -6.73
N TYR A 105 -18.28 -2.72 -6.27
CA TYR A 105 -18.58 -3.23 -4.93
C TYR A 105 -18.27 -4.72 -4.81
N GLU A 106 -18.56 -5.51 -5.85
CA GLU A 106 -18.12 -6.91 -5.92
C GLU A 106 -16.59 -7.02 -5.88
N GLU A 107 -15.91 -6.11 -6.57
CA GLU A 107 -14.45 -6.02 -6.55
C GLU A 107 -13.91 -5.70 -5.15
N LEU A 108 -14.52 -4.75 -4.43
CA LEU A 108 -14.11 -4.44 -3.06
C LEU A 108 -14.29 -5.64 -2.10
N ASN A 109 -15.32 -6.46 -2.32
CA ASN A 109 -15.53 -7.70 -1.56
C ASN A 109 -14.47 -8.75 -1.86
N TYR A 110 -14.14 -8.94 -3.14
CA TYR A 110 -13.04 -9.82 -3.56
C TYR A 110 -11.71 -9.36 -2.94
N VAL A 111 -11.39 -8.08 -3.04
CA VAL A 111 -10.15 -7.51 -2.53
C VAL A 111 -10.06 -7.63 -1.00
N LYS A 112 -11.18 -7.53 -0.28
CA LYS A 112 -11.25 -7.78 1.16
C LYS A 112 -10.80 -9.21 1.50
N GLN A 113 -11.35 -10.22 0.82
CA GLN A 113 -11.00 -11.63 1.06
C GLN A 113 -9.50 -11.87 0.79
N ILE A 114 -8.98 -11.35 -0.33
CA ILE A 114 -7.56 -11.49 -0.66
C ILE A 114 -6.66 -10.77 0.37
N ALA A 115 -7.10 -9.64 0.93
CA ALA A 115 -6.36 -8.92 1.98
C ALA A 115 -6.33 -9.70 3.30
N GLU A 116 -7.38 -10.46 3.63
CA GLU A 116 -7.43 -11.35 4.78
C GLU A 116 -6.47 -12.54 4.60
N ASP A 117 -6.42 -13.13 3.41
CA ASP A 117 -5.51 -14.24 3.10
C ASP A 117 -4.05 -13.78 2.97
N ASN A 118 -3.82 -12.53 2.52
CA ASN A 118 -2.50 -11.99 2.22
C ASN A 118 -2.28 -10.60 2.85
N PRO A 119 -2.29 -10.49 4.19
CA PRO A 119 -2.35 -9.20 4.90
C PRO A 119 -1.14 -8.30 4.67
N LYS A 120 0.01 -8.88 4.29
CA LYS A 120 1.28 -8.16 4.03
C LYS A 120 1.46 -7.78 2.55
N ASN A 121 0.45 -8.00 1.70
CA ASN A 121 0.53 -7.65 0.29
C ASN A 121 0.10 -6.19 0.06
N TYR A 122 1.09 -5.30 -0.06
CA TYR A 122 0.89 -3.88 -0.38
C TYR A 122 -0.06 -3.66 -1.57
N GLN A 123 0.01 -4.52 -2.59
CA GLN A 123 -0.67 -4.29 -3.86
C GLN A 123 -2.17 -4.49 -3.77
N VAL A 124 -2.62 -5.35 -2.85
CA VAL A 124 -4.03 -5.55 -2.53
C VAL A 124 -4.59 -4.27 -1.92
N TRP A 125 -3.88 -3.70 -0.94
CA TRP A 125 -4.25 -2.43 -0.29
C TRP A 125 -4.21 -1.26 -1.26
N HIS A 126 -3.17 -1.18 -2.11
CA HIS A 126 -3.08 -0.16 -3.15
C HIS A 126 -4.24 -0.27 -4.15
N HIS A 127 -4.54 -1.47 -4.64
CA HIS A 127 -5.66 -1.70 -5.55
C HIS A 127 -6.99 -1.34 -4.89
N ARG A 128 -7.20 -1.73 -3.63
CA ARG A 128 -8.36 -1.29 -2.82
C ARG A 128 -8.48 0.22 -2.81
N GLY A 129 -7.40 0.93 -2.49
CA GLY A 129 -7.36 2.40 -2.47
C GLY A 129 -7.74 3.02 -3.81
N VAL A 130 -7.31 2.44 -4.94
CA VAL A 130 -7.71 2.92 -6.26
C VAL A 130 -9.20 2.72 -6.51
N ILE A 131 -9.76 1.55 -6.19
CA ILE A 131 -11.20 1.26 -6.37
C ILE A 131 -12.05 2.18 -5.48
N VAL A 132 -11.68 2.34 -4.21
CA VAL A 132 -12.35 3.28 -3.29
C VAL A 132 -12.27 4.71 -3.82
N ASN A 133 -11.14 5.11 -4.40
CA ASN A 133 -11.00 6.42 -5.02
C ASN A 133 -11.80 6.54 -6.33
N TRP A 134 -12.16 5.46 -7.02
CA TRP A 134 -13.08 5.55 -8.15
C TRP A 134 -14.53 5.68 -7.69
N LEU A 135 -14.92 4.91 -6.68
CA LEU A 135 -16.25 4.93 -6.09
C LEU A 135 -16.54 6.21 -5.29
N GLN A 136 -15.50 6.85 -4.75
CA GLN A 136 -15.60 7.96 -3.79
C GLN A 136 -16.40 7.62 -2.52
N GLU A 137 -16.49 6.33 -2.16
CA GLU A 137 -17.28 5.82 -1.03
C GLU A 137 -16.39 5.15 0.03
N PRO A 138 -16.04 5.84 1.14
CA PRO A 138 -15.14 5.31 2.17
C PRO A 138 -15.85 4.56 3.31
N SER A 139 -17.18 4.40 3.24
CA SER A 139 -18.04 3.97 4.36
C SER A 139 -17.59 2.68 5.06
N GLN A 140 -17.08 1.71 4.31
CA GLN A 140 -16.64 0.41 4.84
C GLN A 140 -15.15 0.38 5.23
N GLU A 141 -14.36 1.36 4.84
CA GLU A 141 -12.90 1.29 4.92
C GLU A 141 -12.36 1.31 6.35
N LEU A 142 -13.03 2.05 7.23
CA LEU A 142 -12.67 2.08 8.65
C LEU A 142 -12.93 0.73 9.33
N GLN A 143 -13.98 0.01 8.91
CA GLN A 143 -14.27 -1.33 9.40
C GLN A 143 -13.29 -2.35 8.83
N VAL A 144 -12.96 -2.28 7.55
CA VAL A 144 -11.97 -3.17 6.91
C VAL A 144 -10.61 -3.04 7.57
N THR A 145 -10.12 -1.80 7.74
CA THR A 145 -8.85 -1.58 8.43
C THR A 145 -8.91 -1.99 9.90
N ARG A 146 -10.04 -1.80 10.60
CA ARG A 146 -10.23 -2.29 11.98
C ARG A 146 -10.09 -3.81 12.07
N MET A 147 -10.74 -4.56 11.18
CA MET A 147 -10.66 -6.02 11.16
C MET A 147 -9.22 -6.50 10.93
N SER A 148 -8.52 -5.93 9.93
CA SER A 148 -7.13 -6.30 9.65
C SER A 148 -6.18 -5.93 10.80
N LEU A 149 -6.39 -4.80 11.46
CA LEU A 149 -5.56 -4.35 12.59
C LEU A 149 -5.84 -5.12 13.89
N ASN A 150 -7.06 -5.65 14.07
CA ASN A 150 -7.35 -6.57 15.17
C ASN A 150 -6.62 -7.91 15.00
N GLN A 151 -6.41 -8.36 13.75
CA GLN A 151 -5.64 -9.56 13.46
C GLN A 151 -4.13 -9.31 13.56
N ASP A 152 -3.65 -8.20 13.00
CA ASP A 152 -2.25 -7.78 13.07
C ASP A 152 -2.15 -6.27 13.25
N ALA A 153 -2.00 -5.83 14.50
CA ALA A 153 -1.91 -4.41 14.84
C ALA A 153 -0.60 -3.74 14.39
N LYS A 154 0.38 -4.53 13.94
CA LYS A 154 1.63 -4.05 13.35
C LYS A 154 1.56 -3.99 11.81
N ASN A 155 0.42 -4.32 11.21
CA ASN A 155 0.24 -4.27 9.76
C ASN A 155 0.36 -2.82 9.24
N TYR A 156 1.52 -2.51 8.68
CA TYR A 156 1.83 -1.21 8.10
C TYR A 156 0.86 -0.80 6.98
N HIS A 157 0.47 -1.73 6.11
CA HIS A 157 -0.39 -1.42 4.96
C HIS A 157 -1.81 -1.07 5.38
N ALA A 158 -2.34 -1.76 6.40
CA ALA A 158 -3.65 -1.42 6.97
C ALA A 158 -3.63 -0.04 7.64
N TRP A 159 -2.58 0.30 8.40
CA TRP A 159 -2.40 1.63 8.99
C TRP A 159 -2.25 2.72 7.92
N GLN A 160 -1.43 2.48 6.89
CA GLN A 160 -1.21 3.41 5.79
C GLN A 160 -2.51 3.67 5.02
N HIS A 161 -3.27 2.62 4.71
CA HIS A 161 -4.56 2.73 4.05
C HIS A 161 -5.57 3.49 4.92
N ARG A 162 -5.63 3.19 6.22
CA ARG A 162 -6.48 3.90 7.18
C ARG A 162 -6.16 5.39 7.22
N GLN A 163 -4.89 5.77 7.36
CA GLN A 163 -4.45 7.17 7.32
C GLN A 163 -4.80 7.85 5.99
N TRP A 164 -4.59 7.16 4.86
CA TRP A 164 -4.93 7.68 3.54
C TRP A 164 -6.43 7.94 3.40
N VAL A 165 -7.30 6.98 3.74
CA VAL A 165 -8.76 7.14 3.69
C VAL A 165 -9.20 8.34 4.51
N LEU A 166 -8.70 8.42 5.74
CA LEU A 166 -9.03 9.46 6.68
C LEU A 166 -8.65 10.87 6.19
N ARG A 167 -7.49 11.00 5.55
CA ARG A 167 -7.04 12.26 4.92
C ARG A 167 -7.79 12.56 3.62
N LYS A 168 -7.91 11.58 2.73
CA LYS A 168 -8.47 11.73 1.38
C LYS A 168 -9.94 12.13 1.42
N PHE A 169 -10.71 11.44 2.26
CA PHE A 169 -12.15 11.64 2.39
C PHE A 169 -12.50 12.64 3.49
N LYS A 170 -11.51 13.37 4.01
CA LYS A 170 -11.73 14.42 5.00
C LYS A 170 -12.49 13.92 6.23
N LEU A 171 -12.47 12.61 6.48
CA LEU A 171 -13.01 11.99 7.69
C LEU A 171 -12.21 12.43 8.93
N LEU A 172 -11.05 13.05 8.71
CA LEU A 172 -10.29 13.79 9.72
C LEU A 172 -10.14 15.30 9.44
N ILE A 173 -10.20 15.80 8.20
CA ILE A 173 -9.81 17.19 7.91
C ILE A 173 -10.85 17.93 7.04
N HIS A 174 -11.45 18.98 7.61
CA HIS A 174 -12.43 19.93 7.05
C HIS A 174 -13.90 19.49 7.04
N HIS A 175 -14.54 19.54 8.20
CA HIS A 175 -15.93 19.97 8.32
C HIS A 175 -16.21 20.57 9.71
N GLU A 176 -16.06 21.89 9.89
CA GLU A 176 -16.43 22.75 11.06
C GLU A 176 -16.07 22.29 12.50
N LYS A 177 -15.56 21.07 12.68
CA LYS A 177 -15.32 20.36 13.94
C LYS A 177 -14.12 19.45 13.65
N GLY A 178 -12.94 19.81 14.15
CA GLY A 178 -11.65 19.15 13.85
C GLY A 178 -11.55 17.66 14.21
N LEU A 179 -10.35 17.10 14.04
CA LEU A 179 -9.94 15.69 14.24
C LEU A 179 -10.59 14.98 15.44
N SER A 180 -10.89 15.73 16.50
CA SER A 180 -11.31 15.30 17.82
C SER A 180 -12.72 14.70 17.95
N ARG A 181 -13.47 14.50 16.86
CA ARG A 181 -14.89 14.04 16.95
C ARG A 181 -15.22 12.69 16.37
N ASN A 182 -14.32 11.99 15.68
CA ASN A 182 -14.64 10.62 15.27
C ASN A 182 -14.41 9.66 16.44
N GLU A 183 -15.37 9.62 17.36
CA GLU A 183 -15.34 8.82 18.59
C GLU A 183 -14.96 7.36 18.31
N ARG A 184 -15.49 6.77 17.23
CA ARG A 184 -15.19 5.38 16.84
C ARG A 184 -13.72 5.16 16.48
N VAL A 185 -13.05 6.15 15.89
CA VAL A 185 -11.63 6.06 15.54
C VAL A 185 -10.77 6.20 16.79
N ILE A 186 -11.14 7.12 17.69
CA ILE A 186 -10.44 7.35 18.96
C ILE A 186 -10.57 6.12 19.87
N GLU A 187 -11.81 5.65 20.08
CA GLU A 187 -12.14 4.46 20.86
C GLU A 187 -11.32 3.26 20.39
N PHE A 188 -11.30 3.00 19.08
CA PHE A 188 -10.51 1.90 18.53
C PHE A 188 -8.99 2.02 18.81
N CYS A 189 -8.42 3.22 18.69
CA CYS A 189 -6.98 3.40 18.95
C CYS A 189 -6.66 3.28 20.44
N GLU A 190 -7.54 3.79 21.31
CA GLU A 190 -7.43 3.66 22.77
C GLU A 190 -7.59 2.21 23.23
N GLU A 191 -8.50 1.44 22.63
CA GLU A 191 -8.66 0.00 22.86
C GLU A 191 -7.35 -0.75 22.58
N LEU A 192 -6.75 -0.51 21.41
CA LEU A 192 -5.48 -1.14 21.04
C LEU A 192 -4.34 -0.73 22.00
N TYR A 193 -4.27 0.55 22.35
CA TYR A 193 -3.25 1.07 23.26
C TYR A 193 -3.38 0.46 24.67
N THR A 194 -4.60 0.38 25.19
CA THR A 194 -4.92 -0.21 26.50
C THR A 194 -4.66 -1.71 26.52
N SER A 195 -4.82 -2.39 25.38
CA SER A 195 -4.45 -3.80 25.20
C SER A 195 -2.94 -4.06 25.19
N GLY A 196 -2.11 -3.02 25.39
CA GLY A 196 -0.66 -3.12 25.45
C GLY A 196 0.05 -3.06 24.09
N ILE A 197 -0.68 -2.75 23.01
CA ILE A 197 -0.09 -2.66 21.68
C ILE A 197 0.68 -1.34 21.55
N ARG A 198 1.99 -1.44 21.31
CA ARG A 198 2.90 -0.29 21.12
C ARG A 198 3.50 -0.26 19.71
N SER A 199 2.64 -0.44 18.71
CA SER A 199 3.03 -0.30 17.30
C SER A 199 3.39 1.16 17.00
N PRO A 200 4.52 1.48 16.35
CA PRO A 200 4.90 2.86 16.01
C PRO A 200 3.84 3.60 15.20
N TYR A 201 3.08 2.86 14.40
CA TYR A 201 1.99 3.40 13.59
C TYR A 201 0.78 3.81 14.44
N LEU A 202 0.42 2.99 15.44
CA LEU A 202 -0.63 3.31 16.40
C LEU A 202 -0.23 4.51 17.25
N LEU A 203 0.97 4.49 17.81
CA LEU A 203 1.47 5.56 18.65
C LEU A 203 1.56 6.88 17.89
N GLY A 204 2.11 6.88 16.67
CA GLY A 204 2.12 8.07 15.83
C GLY A 204 0.72 8.58 15.51
N PHE A 205 -0.23 7.67 15.25
CA PHE A 205 -1.62 8.05 15.00
C PHE A 205 -2.32 8.63 16.24
N LEU A 206 -2.01 8.14 17.45
CA LEU A 206 -2.47 8.73 18.70
C LEU A 206 -1.87 10.12 18.95
N VAL A 207 -0.60 10.33 18.62
CA VAL A 207 0.04 11.66 18.66
C VAL A 207 -0.71 12.63 17.75
N ASP A 208 -1.05 12.22 16.52
CA ASP A 208 -1.84 13.05 15.60
C ASP A 208 -3.24 13.37 16.17
N ILE A 209 -3.91 12.40 16.80
CA ILE A 209 -5.23 12.59 17.43
C ILE A 209 -5.15 13.58 18.60
N TYR A 210 -4.23 13.37 19.53
CA TYR A 210 -4.13 14.20 20.74
C TYR A 210 -3.53 15.57 20.47
N GLY A 211 -2.54 15.66 19.56
CA GLY A 211 -1.88 16.91 19.19
C GLY A 211 -2.76 17.86 18.37
N SER A 212 -3.90 17.41 17.85
CA SER A 212 -4.79 18.21 16.99
C SER A 212 -6.10 18.66 17.68
N MET A 213 -6.27 18.39 18.98
CA MET A 213 -7.51 18.74 19.69
C MET A 213 -7.63 20.27 19.92
N GLU A 214 -8.57 20.92 19.23
CA GLU A 214 -8.85 22.36 19.38
C GLU A 214 -9.61 22.73 20.68
N LYS A 215 -9.60 24.04 20.98
CA LYS A 215 -9.94 24.77 22.21
C LYS A 215 -11.35 24.58 22.83
N GLY A 216 -12.11 23.53 22.53
CA GLY A 216 -13.54 23.41 22.93
C GLY A 216 -13.99 22.24 23.81
N GLY A 217 -13.15 21.24 24.11
CA GLY A 217 -13.54 20.07 24.93
C GLY A 217 -12.95 20.12 26.34
N GLY A 218 -13.74 19.76 27.36
CA GLY A 218 -13.49 20.04 28.78
C GLY A 218 -12.37 19.27 29.50
N ASP A 219 -11.38 18.69 28.82
CA ASP A 219 -10.29 17.95 29.49
C ASP A 219 -8.94 18.02 28.72
N LYS A 220 -8.46 19.26 28.50
CA LYS A 220 -7.35 19.59 27.60
C LYS A 220 -5.93 19.21 28.10
N PRO A 221 -5.57 19.39 29.38
CA PRO A 221 -4.18 19.22 29.81
C PRO A 221 -3.70 17.77 29.70
N HIS A 222 -4.56 16.80 30.03
CA HIS A 222 -4.22 15.38 29.97
C HIS A 222 -4.01 14.87 28.55
N THR A 223 -4.65 15.50 27.56
CA THR A 223 -4.55 15.10 26.15
C THR A 223 -3.20 15.46 25.54
N PHE A 224 -2.76 16.71 25.68
CA PHE A 224 -1.44 17.14 25.20
C PHE A 224 -0.31 16.44 25.93
N GLN A 225 -0.45 16.26 27.25
CA GLN A 225 0.51 15.53 28.06
C GLN A 225 0.67 14.09 27.57
N LYS A 226 -0.44 13.39 27.28
CA LYS A 226 -0.41 12.04 26.71
C LYS A 226 0.26 12.01 25.33
N ALA A 227 0.08 13.03 24.50
CA ALA A 227 0.78 13.14 23.22
C ALA A 227 2.31 13.26 23.40
N LEU A 228 2.76 14.08 24.35
CA LEU A 228 4.18 14.26 24.66
C LEU A 228 4.81 12.98 25.21
N GLU A 229 4.12 12.27 26.11
CA GLU A 229 4.57 10.98 26.63
C GLU A 229 4.73 9.93 25.53
N ILE A 230 3.79 9.89 24.58
CA ILE A 230 3.87 8.97 23.44
C ILE A 230 5.02 9.35 22.50
N CYS A 231 5.25 10.65 22.23
CA CYS A 231 6.41 11.10 21.47
C CYS A 231 7.74 10.68 22.12
N ASP A 232 7.84 10.78 23.45
CA ASP A 232 9.03 10.35 24.18
C ASP A 232 9.25 8.83 24.07
N ALA A 233 8.19 8.04 24.24
CA ALA A 233 8.24 6.58 24.08
C ALA A 233 8.62 6.16 22.64
N LEU A 234 8.11 6.87 21.63
CA LEU A 234 8.49 6.68 20.23
C LEU A 234 9.97 7.00 20.01
N ALA A 235 10.45 8.13 20.53
CA ALA A 235 11.82 8.59 20.38
C ALA A 235 12.85 7.66 21.04
N LYS A 236 12.51 7.08 22.19
CA LYS A 236 13.44 6.28 23.02
C LYS A 236 13.35 4.77 22.78
N GLU A 237 12.16 4.23 22.53
CA GLU A 237 11.94 2.78 22.62
C GLU A 237 11.32 2.19 21.35
N HIS A 238 10.30 2.85 20.79
CA HIS A 238 9.46 2.21 19.79
C HIS A 238 9.81 2.59 18.35
N ASP A 239 10.48 3.72 18.12
CA ASP A 239 10.79 4.24 16.77
C ASP A 239 12.05 5.12 16.76
N THR A 240 13.13 4.55 17.29
CA THR A 240 14.41 5.24 17.51
C THR A 240 15.05 5.77 16.23
N ILE A 241 14.75 5.17 15.07
CA ILE A 241 15.20 5.66 13.75
C ILE A 241 14.65 7.07 13.47
N ARG A 242 13.42 7.35 13.94
CA ARG A 242 12.75 8.65 13.78
C ARG A 242 12.81 9.51 15.05
N ARG A 243 13.79 9.26 15.93
CA ARG A 243 13.95 10.00 17.20
C ARG A 243 13.91 11.52 17.03
N GLU A 244 14.71 12.07 16.12
CA GLU A 244 14.77 13.53 15.91
C GLU A 244 13.45 14.08 15.37
N TYR A 245 12.74 13.30 14.57
CA TYR A 245 11.39 13.65 14.11
C TYR A 245 10.41 13.70 15.29
N TRP A 246 10.39 12.70 16.17
CA TRP A 246 9.50 12.68 17.34
C TRP A 246 9.83 13.78 18.34
N ASN A 247 11.11 14.10 18.55
CA ASN A 247 11.54 15.25 19.35
C ASN A 247 11.00 16.57 18.77
N PHE A 248 11.11 16.75 17.45
CA PHE A 248 10.57 17.92 16.77
C PHE A 248 9.04 18.03 16.92
N ILE A 249 8.31 16.93 16.74
CA ILE A 249 6.85 16.90 16.94
C ILE A 249 6.48 17.24 18.39
N ALA A 250 7.19 16.68 19.39
CA ALA A 250 6.98 17.01 20.79
C ALA A 250 7.18 18.50 21.08
N CYS A 251 8.23 19.12 20.53
CA CYS A 251 8.46 20.57 20.65
C CYS A 251 7.31 21.39 20.08
N ASN A 252 6.78 21.01 18.91
CA ASN A 252 5.64 21.71 18.30
C ASN A 252 4.38 21.59 19.15
N ILE A 253 4.11 20.41 19.71
CA ILE A 253 2.97 20.18 20.61
C ILE A 253 3.11 21.01 21.89
N ALA A 254 4.31 21.07 22.47
CA ALA A 254 4.57 21.88 23.66
C ALA A 254 4.38 23.38 23.40
N GLN A 255 4.79 23.87 22.23
CA GLN A 255 4.51 25.25 21.81
C GLN A 255 3.01 25.53 21.67
N GLN A 256 2.25 24.59 21.12
CA GLN A 256 0.79 24.69 21.03
C GLN A 256 0.11 24.68 22.42
N MET A 257 0.65 23.92 23.37
CA MET A 257 0.18 23.90 24.76
C MET A 257 0.44 25.24 25.46
N ASN A 258 1.65 25.81 25.33
CA ASN A 258 2.01 27.08 25.97
C ASN A 258 1.24 28.28 25.39
N THR A 259 1.08 28.33 24.06
CA THR A 259 0.22 29.33 23.40
C THR A 259 -1.26 29.17 23.76
N SER A 260 -1.69 27.96 24.17
CA SER A 260 -3.04 27.72 24.69
C SER A 260 -3.22 28.12 26.15
N ASN A 261 -2.14 28.13 26.94
CA ASN A 261 -2.12 28.53 28.35
C ASN A 261 -1.88 30.04 28.55
N GLY A 262 -1.59 30.80 27.50
CA GLY A 262 -1.43 32.25 27.55
C GLY A 262 -0.03 32.73 27.97
N GLU A 263 0.97 31.86 27.98
CA GLU A 263 2.37 32.25 28.24
C GLU A 263 3.12 32.43 26.91
N GLU A 264 3.51 33.66 26.58
CA GLU A 264 4.44 33.96 25.48
C GLU A 264 5.84 33.45 25.86
N PHE A 265 6.31 32.40 25.17
CA PHE A 265 7.67 31.90 25.35
C PHE A 265 8.67 32.67 24.46
N LEU A 266 9.53 33.46 25.10
CA LEU A 266 10.73 34.02 24.48
C LEU A 266 11.78 32.92 24.28
N GLY A 267 11.97 32.50 23.03
CA GLY A 267 13.24 31.91 22.58
C GLY A 267 13.32 30.38 22.52
N ALA A 268 13.30 29.87 21.29
CA ALA A 268 14.18 28.78 20.88
C ALA A 268 14.56 29.03 19.41
N SER A 269 15.85 29.27 19.16
CA SER A 269 16.41 29.53 17.83
C SER A 269 16.06 28.39 16.88
N ARG A 270 15.52 28.72 15.71
CA ARG A 270 15.35 27.77 14.59
C ARG A 270 16.70 27.10 14.29
N PRO A 271 16.77 25.77 14.15
CA PRO A 271 17.92 25.14 13.52
C PRO A 271 17.98 25.64 12.08
N SER A 272 19.15 26.17 11.72
CA SER A 272 19.52 26.69 10.41
C SER A 272 19.18 25.70 9.29
N GLU A 273 18.63 26.25 8.21
CA GLU A 273 18.38 25.58 6.94
C GLU A 273 19.59 24.75 6.51
N LEU A 274 19.38 23.46 6.30
CA LEU A 274 20.31 22.57 5.60
C LEU A 274 20.39 23.06 4.15
N VAL A 275 21.37 23.91 3.87
CA VAL A 275 21.85 24.21 2.52
C VAL A 275 22.37 22.89 1.94
N MET A 276 21.71 22.41 0.89
CA MET A 276 22.28 21.39 0.02
C MET A 276 23.46 22.01 -0.74
N GLU A 277 24.67 21.85 -0.21
CA GLU A 277 25.88 22.03 -1.02
C GLU A 277 26.07 20.77 -1.86
N THR A 278 25.82 20.92 -3.15
CA THR A 278 26.31 20.04 -4.19
C THR A 278 27.83 20.11 -4.26
N SER A 279 28.50 18.97 -4.13
CA SER A 279 29.86 18.73 -4.61
C SER A 279 29.97 17.28 -5.04
#